data_AF-A0A6L5XEN3-F1
#
_entry.id   AF-A0A6L5XEN3-F1
#
_cell.length_a   1.000
_cell.length_b   1.000
_cell.length_c   1.000
_cell.angle_alpha   90.00
_cell.angle_beta   90.00
_cell.angle_gamma   90.00
#
_symmetry.space_group_name_H-M   'P 1'
#
loop_
_entity.id
_entity.type
_entity.pdbx_description
1 polymer ?
#
loop_
_entity_poly.entity_id
_entity_poly.type
_entity_poly.pdbx_seq_one_letter_code
_entity_poly.pdbx_strand_id
1 'polypeptide(L)'
;MTLKKGENAKIKVMNKKILVGSRAFFDGCEGFRSKDRDYLELVENPTGFKWRREQSLRGVCTFSYKLEPVADMVRRTLESGDALLVGKFLVSEVAETIGATVADIMPLEALLPKLDKKHEYVAAIFNAVKQNGSFELTDEQRAAAYEIYKQVREKAKD
;
A
#
# COMPACT_ATOMS: atom_id res chain seq x y z
N MET A 1 25.89 -5.42 41.50
CA MET A 1 25.77 -4.13 40.79
C MET A 1 27.14 -3.83 40.23
N THR A 2 27.42 -3.75 38.93
CA THR A 2 26.59 -3.41 37.78
C THR A 2 27.31 -3.96 36.55
N LEU A 3 26.62 -4.74 35.70
CA LEU A 3 27.15 -5.16 34.40
C LEU A 3 26.65 -4.20 33.31
N LYS A 4 27.64 -3.67 32.59
CA LYS A 4 27.70 -3.20 31.19
C LYS A 4 26.45 -2.54 30.56
N LYS A 5 26.62 -1.33 30.05
CA LYS A 5 25.70 -0.71 29.07
C LYS A 5 26.49 0.01 28.01
N GLY A 6 26.17 -0.26 26.74
CA GLY A 6 26.75 0.45 25.60
C GLY A 6 27.21 -0.44 24.45
N GLU A 7 26.59 -1.60 24.19
CA GLU A 7 26.60 -2.12 22.83
C GLU A 7 25.87 -1.08 21.96
N ASN A 8 26.64 -0.39 21.13
CA ASN A 8 26.11 0.32 19.98
C ASN A 8 25.44 -0.73 19.08
N ALA A 9 24.15 -0.95 19.31
CA ALA A 9 23.29 -1.63 18.37
C ALA A 9 23.39 -0.83 17.06
N LYS A 10 24.14 -1.38 16.09
CA LYS A 10 24.10 -0.92 14.71
C LYS A 10 22.62 -0.91 14.32
N ILE A 11 22.05 0.29 14.21
CA ILE A 11 20.68 0.50 13.74
C ILE A 11 20.64 -0.12 12.34
N LYS A 12 20.09 -1.33 12.25
CA LYS A 12 19.91 -2.02 10.99
C LYS A 12 18.76 -1.29 10.32
N VAL A 13 19.09 -0.27 9.53
CA VAL A 13 18.14 0.46 8.70
C VAL A 13 17.44 -0.56 7.81
N MET A 14 16.25 -1.01 8.20
CA MET A 14 15.41 -1.87 7.36
C MET A 14 14.70 -0.98 6.35
N ASN A 15 15.41 -0.57 5.30
CA ASN A 15 14.75 -0.02 4.12
C ASN A 15 14.17 -1.18 3.32
N LYS A 16 13.02 -1.72 3.78
CA LYS A 16 12.30 -2.75 3.03
C LYS A 16 11.52 -2.07 1.91
N LYS A 17 11.81 -2.48 0.67
CA LYS A 17 11.16 -2.00 -0.54
C LYS A 17 10.15 -3.04 -1.00
N ILE A 18 8.87 -2.71 -0.92
CA ILE A 18 7.74 -3.60 -1.18
C ILE A 18 7.04 -3.16 -2.46
N LEU A 19 6.71 -4.10 -3.34
CA LEU A 19 5.93 -3.78 -4.54
C LEU A 19 4.50 -3.42 -4.14
N VAL A 20 3.98 -2.30 -4.65
CA VAL A 20 2.60 -1.85 -4.39
C VAL A 20 1.91 -1.45 -5.70
N GLY A 21 0.71 -0.87 -5.56
CA GLY A 21 -0.09 -0.42 -6.70
C GLY A 21 -0.66 -1.58 -7.50
N SER A 22 -1.19 -1.29 -8.69
CA SER A 22 -1.90 -2.27 -9.51
C SER A 22 -1.10 -3.55 -9.81
N ARG A 23 0.23 -3.45 -9.94
CA ARG A 23 1.09 -4.61 -10.19
C ARG A 23 1.12 -5.57 -9.01
N ALA A 24 1.10 -5.08 -7.77
CA ALA A 24 1.01 -5.95 -6.59
C ALA A 24 -0.26 -6.83 -6.61
N PHE A 25 -1.33 -6.36 -7.24
CA PHE A 25 -2.60 -7.09 -7.31
C PHE A 25 -2.76 -7.91 -8.59
N PHE A 26 -2.19 -7.49 -9.73
CA PHE A 26 -2.56 -8.07 -11.04
C PHE A 26 -1.38 -8.70 -11.80
N ASP A 27 -0.18 -8.75 -11.23
CA ASP A 27 0.94 -9.46 -11.86
C ASP A 27 0.63 -10.95 -12.05
N GLY A 28 0.72 -11.44 -13.28
CA GLY A 28 0.32 -12.80 -13.64
C GLY A 28 -1.13 -12.96 -14.12
N CYS A 29 -1.97 -11.91 -14.05
CA CYS A 29 -3.26 -11.91 -14.74
C CYS A 29 -3.03 -11.81 -16.26
N GLU A 30 -3.77 -12.62 -17.04
CA GLU A 30 -3.66 -12.61 -18.50
C GLU A 30 -3.94 -11.21 -19.07
N GLY A 31 -3.06 -10.74 -19.95
CA GLY A 31 -3.19 -9.42 -20.58
C GLY A 31 -2.73 -8.24 -19.73
N PHE A 32 -2.37 -8.44 -18.45
CA PHE A 32 -1.89 -7.34 -17.62
C PHE A 32 -0.50 -6.86 -18.05
N ARG A 33 -0.41 -5.58 -18.45
CA ARG A 33 0.84 -4.89 -18.76
C ARG A 33 0.82 -3.49 -18.17
N SER A 34 1.41 -3.32 -16.99
CA SER A 34 1.69 -1.98 -16.44
C SER A 34 3.11 -1.56 -16.83
N LYS A 35 3.28 -0.34 -17.37
CA LYS A 35 4.61 0.24 -17.56
C LYS A 35 5.21 0.72 -16.23
N ASP A 36 4.34 1.06 -15.29
CA ASP A 36 4.72 1.66 -14.02
C ASP A 36 5.05 0.58 -12.98
N ARG A 37 6.03 0.88 -12.14
CA ARG A 37 6.38 0.09 -10.96
C ARG A 37 6.30 0.99 -9.73
N ASP A 38 5.36 0.67 -8.86
CA ASP A 38 5.16 1.40 -7.62
C ASP A 38 5.79 0.61 -6.47
N TYR A 39 6.58 1.27 -5.64
CA TYR A 39 7.21 0.67 -4.47
C TYR A 39 6.92 1.47 -3.21
N LEU A 40 6.62 0.79 -2.12
CA LEU A 40 6.59 1.36 -0.78
C LEU A 40 7.93 1.09 -0.10
N GLU A 41 8.55 2.14 0.43
CA GLU A 41 9.74 2.03 1.28
C GLU A 41 9.36 2.45 2.71
N LEU A 42 9.55 1.55 3.67
CA LEU A 42 9.34 1.84 5.08
C LEU A 42 10.66 2.28 5.70
N VAL A 43 10.66 3.44 6.37
CA VAL A 43 11.86 4.14 6.84
C VAL A 43 11.72 4.48 8.32
N GLU A 44 12.55 3.92 9.19
CA GLU A 44 12.48 4.16 10.64
C GLU A 44 12.80 5.61 11.03
N ASN A 45 13.88 6.15 10.46
CA ASN A 45 14.42 7.46 10.81
C ASN A 45 14.54 8.33 9.54
N PRO A 46 13.42 8.88 9.04
CA PRO A 46 13.42 9.60 7.78
C PRO A 46 14.16 10.93 7.88
N THR A 47 15.04 11.19 6.92
CA THR A 47 15.69 12.50 6.71
C THR A 47 15.05 13.20 5.52
N GLY A 48 14.55 14.42 5.72
CA GLY A 48 13.98 15.23 4.63
C GLY A 48 12.48 15.03 4.37
N PHE A 49 11.77 14.25 5.20
CA PHE A 49 10.31 14.22 5.23
C PHE A 49 9.79 13.85 6.63
N LYS A 50 8.57 14.31 6.97
CA LYS A 50 7.98 14.09 8.31
C LYS A 50 7.34 12.71 8.47
N TRP A 51 6.60 12.26 7.45
CA TRP A 51 5.86 10.98 7.50
C TRP A 51 5.75 10.29 6.14
N ARG A 52 5.63 11.05 5.04
CA ARG A 52 5.63 10.51 3.66
C ARG A 52 6.42 11.41 2.72
N ARG A 53 7.04 10.80 1.71
CA ARG A 53 7.55 11.43 0.49
C ARG A 53 7.25 10.54 -0.72
N GLU A 54 6.99 11.13 -1.87
CA GLU A 54 6.85 10.44 -3.14
C GLU A 54 7.91 10.92 -4.14
N GLN A 55 8.46 9.99 -4.91
CA GLN A 55 9.42 10.28 -5.98
C GLN A 55 9.11 9.41 -7.20
N SER A 56 8.98 10.04 -8.37
CA SER A 56 8.79 9.33 -9.64
C SER A 56 10.01 9.54 -10.53
N LEU A 57 10.66 8.46 -10.92
CA LEU A 57 11.83 8.49 -11.80
C LEU A 57 11.75 7.37 -12.82
N ARG A 58 11.76 7.73 -14.12
CA ARG A 58 11.83 6.79 -15.26
C ARG A 58 10.78 5.64 -15.19
N GLY A 59 9.53 5.97 -14.86
CA GLY A 59 8.44 4.99 -14.76
C GLY A 59 8.44 4.15 -13.48
N VAL A 60 9.24 4.53 -12.48
CA VAL A 60 9.22 3.93 -11.14
C VAL A 60 8.79 5.00 -10.14
N CYS A 61 7.69 4.74 -9.44
CA CYS A 61 7.24 5.57 -8.33
C CYS A 61 7.66 4.91 -7.02
N THR A 62 8.30 5.68 -6.15
CA THR A 62 8.71 5.23 -4.81
C THR A 62 8.02 6.10 -3.78
N PHE A 63 7.30 5.45 -2.88
CA PHE A 63 6.55 6.05 -1.79
C PHE A 63 7.29 5.72 -0.49
N SER A 64 8.04 6.68 0.04
CA SER A 64 8.76 6.50 1.30
C SER A 64 7.86 6.91 2.47
N TYR A 65 7.60 5.99 3.38
CA TYR A 65 6.78 6.19 4.57
C TYR A 65 7.65 6.04 5.81
N LYS A 66 7.39 6.87 6.82
CA LYS A 66 7.97 6.63 8.14
C LYS A 66 7.38 5.32 8.67
N LEU A 67 8.23 4.41 9.12
CA LEU A 67 7.78 3.24 9.86
C LEU A 67 7.38 3.69 11.26
N GLU A 68 6.10 3.62 11.55
CA GLU A 68 5.47 3.99 12.82
C GLU A 68 4.36 2.96 13.14
N PRO A 69 3.80 2.96 14.36
CA PRO A 69 2.67 2.08 14.69
C PRO A 69 1.54 2.20 13.66
N VAL A 70 0.89 1.09 13.31
CA VAL A 70 -0.16 1.05 12.27
C VAL A 70 -1.26 2.08 12.51
N ALA A 71 -1.68 2.26 13.76
CA ALA A 71 -2.67 3.26 14.15
C ALA A 71 -2.26 4.69 13.76
N ASP A 72 -0.98 5.05 13.88
CA ASP A 72 -0.47 6.35 13.46
C ASP A 72 -0.44 6.47 11.93
N MET A 73 -0.01 5.42 11.22
CA MET A 73 -0.01 5.40 9.75
C MET A 73 -1.42 5.56 9.17
N VAL A 74 -2.41 4.87 9.76
CA VAL A 74 -3.83 4.96 9.41
C VAL A 74 -4.37 6.35 9.72
N ARG A 75 -4.11 6.87 10.93
CA ARG A 75 -4.52 8.24 11.31
C ARG A 75 -4.00 9.28 10.32
N ARG A 76 -2.69 9.25 9.99
CA ARG A 76 -2.10 10.19 9.03
C ARG A 76 -2.70 10.07 7.64
N THR A 77 -3.02 8.85 7.21
CA THR A 77 -3.66 8.61 5.92
C THR A 77 -5.05 9.25 5.89
N LEU A 78 -5.85 9.07 6.95
CA LEU A 78 -7.14 9.74 7.11
C LEU A 78 -7.02 11.26 7.12
N GLU A 79 -6.11 11.80 7.94
CA GLU A 79 -5.85 13.25 8.04
C GLU A 79 -5.42 13.86 6.69
N SER A 80 -4.67 13.11 5.88
CA SER A 80 -4.26 13.57 4.54
C SER A 80 -5.42 13.66 3.55
N GLY A 81 -6.49 12.87 3.76
CA GLY A 81 -7.63 12.78 2.85
C GLY A 81 -7.33 12.11 1.49
N ASP A 82 -6.11 11.63 1.27
CA ASP A 82 -5.63 11.05 0.01
C ASP A 82 -6.04 9.57 -0.10
N ALA A 83 -7.12 9.32 -0.86
CA ALA A 83 -7.68 7.98 -1.04
C ALA A 83 -6.76 7.01 -1.79
N LEU A 84 -5.80 7.51 -2.59
CA LEU A 84 -4.87 6.67 -3.35
C LEU A 84 -3.88 5.93 -2.44
N LEU A 85 -3.77 6.35 -1.18
CA LEU A 85 -2.92 5.70 -0.19
C LEU A 85 -3.51 4.40 0.34
N VAL A 86 -4.84 4.25 0.31
CA VAL A 86 -5.54 3.06 0.84
C VAL A 86 -5.00 1.78 0.21
N GLY A 87 -4.78 1.79 -1.11
CA GLY A 87 -4.29 0.62 -1.84
C GLY A 87 -2.95 0.07 -1.35
N LYS A 88 -2.12 0.86 -0.68
CA LYS A 88 -0.83 0.40 -0.13
C LYS A 88 -1.02 -0.51 1.08
N PHE A 89 -2.04 -0.24 1.91
CA PHE A 89 -2.36 -1.03 3.09
C PHE A 89 -3.03 -2.36 2.75
N LEU A 90 -3.54 -2.52 1.52
CA LEU A 90 -4.22 -3.73 1.05
C LEU A 90 -3.26 -4.80 0.52
N VAL A 91 -1.98 -4.46 0.33
CA VAL A 91 -0.96 -5.43 -0.10
C VAL A 91 -0.54 -6.27 1.10
N SER A 92 -0.68 -7.60 1.00
CA SER A 92 -0.39 -8.53 2.11
C SER A 92 1.03 -8.36 2.67
N GLU A 93 2.05 -8.27 1.81
CA GLU A 93 3.43 -8.05 2.25
C GLU A 93 3.60 -6.73 3.03
N VAL A 94 2.86 -5.67 2.68
CA VAL A 94 2.88 -4.41 3.43
C VAL A 94 2.25 -4.61 4.80
N ALA A 95 1.06 -5.21 4.84
CA ALA A 95 0.34 -5.48 6.08
C ALA A 95 1.17 -6.32 7.05
N GLU A 96 1.79 -7.41 6.56
CA GLU A 96 2.71 -8.24 7.33
C GLU A 96 3.90 -7.44 7.87
N THR A 97 4.50 -6.60 7.03
CA THR A 97 5.71 -5.85 7.41
C THR A 97 5.41 -4.81 8.50
N ILE A 98 4.25 -4.17 8.47
CA ILE A 98 3.86 -3.18 9.49
C ILE A 98 3.11 -3.82 10.67
N GLY A 99 2.82 -5.12 10.62
CA GLY A 99 2.03 -5.83 11.63
C GLY A 99 0.56 -5.41 11.67
N ALA A 100 -0.02 -5.04 10.54
CA ALA A 100 -1.42 -4.64 10.44
C ALA A 100 -2.34 -5.87 10.34
N THR A 101 -3.45 -5.79 11.07
CA THR A 101 -4.62 -6.65 10.88
C THR A 101 -5.63 -5.97 9.95
N VAL A 102 -6.63 -6.73 9.48
CA VAL A 102 -7.75 -6.16 8.71
C VAL A 102 -8.49 -5.10 9.53
N ALA A 103 -8.68 -5.32 10.84
CA ALA A 103 -9.37 -4.37 11.70
C ALA A 103 -8.67 -3.00 11.77
N ASP A 104 -7.33 -3.00 11.75
CA ASP A 104 -6.55 -1.77 11.84
C ASP A 104 -6.78 -0.84 10.64
N ILE A 105 -7.05 -1.40 9.45
CA ILE A 105 -7.22 -0.63 8.20
C ILE A 105 -8.67 -0.26 7.91
N MET A 106 -9.65 -0.82 8.64
CA MET A 106 -11.09 -0.52 8.44
C MET A 106 -11.45 0.97 8.48
N PRO A 107 -10.84 1.82 9.34
CA PRO A 107 -11.12 3.25 9.30
C PRO A 107 -10.87 3.90 7.93
N LEU A 108 -9.96 3.36 7.11
CA LEU A 108 -9.66 3.86 5.77
C LEU A 108 -10.82 3.69 4.77
N GLU A 109 -11.85 2.90 5.10
CA GLU A 109 -13.08 2.77 4.31
C GLU A 109 -13.72 4.13 4.00
N ALA A 110 -13.60 5.09 4.93
CA ALA A 110 -14.09 6.46 4.79
C ALA A 110 -13.47 7.25 3.61
N LEU A 111 -12.32 6.80 3.08
CA LEU A 111 -11.66 7.42 1.94
C LEU A 111 -12.09 6.83 0.59
N LEU A 112 -12.69 5.63 0.56
CA LEU A 112 -13.04 4.94 -0.69
C LEU A 112 -13.96 5.78 -1.61
N PRO A 113 -14.96 6.53 -1.12
CA PRO A 113 -15.79 7.37 -2.00
C PRO A 113 -15.05 8.49 -2.73
N LYS A 114 -13.81 8.80 -2.33
CA LYS A 114 -12.96 9.83 -2.95
C LYS A 114 -12.01 9.27 -4.00
N LEU A 115 -12.03 7.97 -4.26
CA LEU A 115 -11.23 7.35 -5.31
C LEU A 115 -11.68 7.87 -6.68
N ASP A 116 -10.73 8.17 -7.54
CA ASP A 116 -11.04 8.43 -8.95
C ASP A 116 -11.41 7.13 -9.68
N LYS A 117 -12.01 7.27 -10.86
CA LYS A 117 -12.44 6.13 -11.69
C LYS A 117 -11.30 5.13 -11.97
N LYS A 118 -10.06 5.59 -12.14
CA LYS A 118 -8.91 4.71 -12.47
C LYS A 118 -8.51 3.84 -11.29
N HIS A 119 -8.94 4.18 -10.08
CA HIS A 119 -8.60 3.52 -8.83
C HIS A 119 -9.80 2.88 -8.12
N GLU A 120 -10.99 2.83 -8.74
CA GLU A 120 -12.17 2.15 -8.18
C GLU A 120 -11.91 0.67 -7.87
N TYR A 121 -10.99 0.00 -8.57
CA TYR A 121 -10.58 -1.37 -8.27
C TYR A 121 -10.04 -1.52 -6.84
N VAL A 122 -9.49 -0.46 -6.24
CA VAL A 122 -9.01 -0.45 -4.84
C VAL A 122 -10.18 -0.66 -3.87
N ALA A 123 -11.36 -0.09 -4.14
CA ALA A 123 -12.54 -0.32 -3.32
C ALA A 123 -13.04 -1.76 -3.41
N ALA A 124 -12.97 -2.38 -4.59
CA ALA A 124 -13.30 -3.79 -4.76
C ALA A 124 -12.36 -4.70 -3.95
N ILE A 125 -11.06 -4.42 -3.98
CA ILE A 125 -10.06 -5.14 -3.17
C ILE A 125 -10.30 -4.92 -1.68
N PHE A 126 -10.57 -3.68 -1.26
CA PHE A 126 -10.85 -3.37 0.15
C PHE A 126 -12.05 -4.17 0.66
N ASN A 127 -13.12 -4.23 -0.13
CA ASN A 127 -14.33 -4.99 0.22
C ASN A 127 -14.05 -6.49 0.32
N ALA A 128 -13.25 -7.04 -0.60
CA ALA A 128 -12.82 -8.45 -0.53
C ALA A 128 -12.01 -8.72 0.75
N VAL A 129 -11.03 -7.87 1.08
CA VAL A 129 -10.23 -7.99 2.32
C VAL A 129 -11.12 -7.94 3.56
N LYS A 130 -12.08 -7.00 3.60
CA LYS A 130 -13.07 -6.88 4.67
C LYS A 130 -13.95 -8.13 4.81
N GLN A 131 -14.42 -8.69 3.69
CA GLN A 131 -15.26 -9.89 3.68
C GLN A 131 -14.48 -11.14 4.10
N ASN A 132 -13.23 -11.27 3.65
CA ASN A 132 -12.39 -12.43 3.94
C ASN A 132 -11.85 -12.41 5.38
N GLY A 133 -11.72 -11.23 5.99
CA GLY A 133 -10.96 -11.07 7.24
C GLY A 133 -9.46 -11.34 7.05
N SER A 134 -8.97 -11.27 5.81
CA SER A 134 -7.59 -11.52 5.41
C SER A 134 -7.20 -10.61 4.25
N PHE A 135 -5.90 -10.32 4.08
CA PHE A 135 -5.35 -9.58 2.94
C PHE A 135 -5.25 -10.42 1.66
N GLU A 136 -5.47 -11.72 1.76
CA GLU A 136 -5.47 -12.63 0.61
C GLU A 136 -6.78 -12.54 -0.17
N LEU A 137 -6.66 -12.45 -1.50
CA LEU A 137 -7.77 -12.44 -2.44
C LEU A 137 -7.95 -13.82 -3.06
N THR A 138 -9.18 -14.25 -3.27
CA THR A 138 -9.43 -15.40 -4.15
C THR A 138 -9.18 -15.00 -5.61
N ASP A 139 -9.00 -16.00 -6.48
CA ASP A 139 -8.84 -15.76 -7.92
C ASP A 139 -10.05 -15.02 -8.51
N GLU A 140 -11.26 -15.31 -8.05
CA GLU A 140 -12.48 -14.63 -8.49
C GLU A 140 -12.52 -13.16 -8.05
N GLN A 141 -12.15 -12.87 -6.80
CA GLN A 141 -12.11 -11.50 -6.28
C GLN A 141 -11.03 -10.68 -7.00
N ARG A 142 -9.87 -11.29 -7.22
CA ARG A 142 -8.76 -10.71 -7.97
C ARG A 142 -9.16 -10.43 -9.42
N ALA A 143 -9.82 -11.37 -10.09
CA ALA A 143 -10.32 -11.21 -11.45
C ALA A 143 -11.37 -10.10 -11.56
N ALA A 144 -12.31 -10.03 -10.60
CA ALA A 144 -13.34 -8.98 -10.56
C ALA A 144 -12.71 -7.58 -10.40
N ALA A 145 -11.74 -7.42 -9.50
CA ALA A 145 -10.99 -6.17 -9.36
C ALA A 145 -10.19 -5.83 -10.63
N TYR A 146 -9.61 -6.84 -11.28
CA TYR A 146 -8.87 -6.64 -12.52
C TYR A 146 -9.76 -6.18 -13.68
N GLU A 147 -11.00 -6.66 -13.74
CA GLU A 147 -11.94 -6.25 -14.79
C GLU A 147 -12.35 -4.78 -14.65
N ILE A 148 -12.55 -4.30 -13.41
CA ILE A 148 -12.73 -2.87 -13.13
C ILE A 148 -11.50 -2.07 -13.60
N TYR A 149 -10.29 -2.57 -13.27
CA TYR A 149 -9.03 -1.94 -13.69
C TYR A 149 -8.91 -1.82 -15.22
N LYS A 150 -9.32 -2.86 -15.97
CA LYS A 150 -9.26 -2.91 -17.44
C LYS A 150 -10.25 -1.96 -18.09
N GLN A 151 -11.53 -2.03 -17.69
CA GLN A 151 -12.62 -1.25 -18.31
C GLN A 151 -12.31 0.25 -18.35
N VAL A 152 -11.68 0.78 -17.30
CA VAL A 152 -11.35 2.21 -17.22
C VAL A 152 -10.15 2.59 -18.11
N ARG A 153 -9.23 1.64 -18.37
CA ARG A 153 -8.03 1.88 -19.20
C ARG A 153 -8.24 1.58 -20.67
N GLU A 154 -9.20 0.72 -21.01
CA GLU A 154 -9.65 0.52 -22.38
C GLU A 154 -10.43 1.75 -22.86
N LYS A 155 -11.39 2.25 -22.05
CA LYS A 155 -12.15 3.47 -22.34
C LYS A 155 -11.33 4.77 -22.38
N ALA A 156 -10.09 4.75 -21.89
CA ALA A 156 -9.18 5.91 -21.95
C ALA A 156 -8.34 5.94 -23.23
N LYS A 157 -8.49 4.95 -24.11
CA LYS A 157 -7.84 4.89 -25.43
C LYS A 157 -8.76 5.30 -26.58
N ASP A 158 -10.05 5.42 -26.30
CA ASP A 158 -11.06 6.02 -27.19
C ASP A 158 -11.17 7.52 -26.92
#